data_AF-A0A9W7JCE6-F1
#
_entry.id   AF-A0A9W7JCE6-F1
#
_cell.length_a   1.000
_cell.length_b   1.000
_cell.length_c   1.000
_cell.angle_alpha   90.00
_cell.angle_beta   90.00
_cell.angle_gamma   90.00
#
_symmetry.space_group_name_H-M   'P 1'
#
loop_
_entity.id
_entity.type
_entity.pdbx_description
1 polymer ?
#
loop_
_entity_poly.entity_id
_entity_poly.type
_entity_poly.pdbx_seq_one_letter_code
_entity_poly.pdbx_strand_id
1 'polypeptide(L)'
;MAISSAKFEVVKFNGEGNFGLWQTRVKDLLAQQGTLKALRSTEPASMEDDNWEELQQRANGTIRLCLADEIMYHVMDLTSPGEI
;
A
#
# COMPACT_ATOMS: atom_id res chain seq x y z
N MET A 1 -16.46 24.26 5.26
CA MET A 1 -15.80 23.61 6.41
C MET A 1 -14.66 22.79 5.85
N ALA A 2 -13.41 23.15 6.16
CA ALA A 2 -12.28 22.30 5.80
C ALA A 2 -12.29 21.11 6.76
N ILE A 3 -12.64 19.93 6.27
CA ILE A 3 -12.32 18.70 6.99
C ILE A 3 -10.80 18.61 6.90
N SER A 4 -10.12 19.07 7.96
CA SER A 4 -8.73 18.73 8.19
C SER A 4 -8.68 17.23 8.37
N SER A 5 -8.51 16.51 7.26
CA SER A 5 -8.12 15.11 7.25
C SER A 5 -6.86 15.02 8.11
N ALA A 6 -6.98 14.44 9.30
CA ALA A 6 -5.83 14.02 10.06
C ALA A 6 -5.10 13.01 9.17
N LYS A 7 -4.03 13.44 8.51
CA LYS A 7 -3.14 12.54 7.76
C LYS A 7 -2.60 11.55 8.78
N PHE A 8 -3.12 10.33 8.75
CA PHE A 8 -2.55 9.23 9.50
C PHE A 8 -1.22 8.90 8.84
N GLU A 9 -0.13 9.35 9.44
CA GLU A 9 1.21 9.05 8.95
C GLU A 9 1.62 7.68 9.53
N VAL A 10 1.67 6.68 8.66
CA VAL A 10 2.25 5.38 9.03
C VAL A 10 3.74 5.56 9.12
N VAL A 11 4.34 5.21 10.26
CA VAL A 11 5.79 5.21 10.44
C VAL A 11 6.42 4.33 9.36
N LYS A 12 7.42 4.88 8.66
CA LYS A 12 8.16 4.16 7.63
C LYS A 12 8.84 2.91 8.22
N PHE A 13 8.73 1.77 7.53
CA PHE A 13 9.43 0.55 7.95
C PHE A 13 10.85 0.52 7.42
N ASN A 14 11.81 0.38 8.32
CA ASN A 14 13.25 0.37 8.06
C ASN A 14 13.86 -1.03 8.18
N GLY A 15 13.04 -2.09 8.27
CA GLY A 15 13.52 -3.45 8.50
C GLY A 15 13.61 -3.83 9.99
N GLU A 16 13.46 -2.89 10.92
CA GLU A 16 13.53 -3.14 12.35
C GLU A 16 12.16 -3.08 13.06
N GLY A 17 12.05 -3.78 14.18
CA GLY A 17 10.85 -3.78 15.02
C GLY A 17 9.75 -4.74 14.55
N ASN A 18 8.49 -4.41 14.88
CA ASN A 18 7.37 -5.31 14.66
C ASN A 18 6.75 -5.09 13.26
N PHE A 19 7.23 -5.89 12.29
CA PHE A 19 6.70 -5.90 10.92
C PHE A 19 5.19 -6.16 10.87
N GLY A 20 4.66 -7.06 11.71
CA GLY A 20 3.22 -7.35 11.74
C GLY A 20 2.38 -6.12 12.10
N LEU A 21 2.81 -5.34 13.09
CA LEU A 21 2.14 -4.09 13.47
C LEU A 21 2.22 -3.04 12.36
N TRP A 22 3.37 -2.91 11.69
CA TRP A 22 3.50 -2.03 10.53
C TRP A 22 2.56 -2.47 9.40
N GLN A 23 2.54 -3.76 9.07
CA GLN A 23 1.69 -4.32 8.02
C GLN A 23 0.20 -4.07 8.30
N THR A 24 -0.24 -4.21 9.55
CA THR A 24 -1.62 -3.87 9.95
C THR A 24 -1.94 -2.39 9.67
N ARG A 25 -1.04 -1.47 10.06
CA ARG A 25 -1.25 -0.02 9.82
C ARG A 25 -1.29 0.34 8.34
N VAL A 26 -0.47 -0.29 7.52
CA VAL A 26 -0.50 -0.11 6.05
C VAL A 26 -1.81 -0.64 5.47
N LYS A 27 -2.29 -1.81 5.92
CA LYS A 27 -3.60 -2.35 5.50
C LYS A 27 -4.75 -1.41 5.88
N ASP A 28 -4.74 -0.85 7.08
CA ASP A 28 -5.74 0.14 7.51
C ASP A 28 -5.70 1.41 6.65
N LEU A 29 -4.49 1.89 6.30
CA LEU A 29 -4.31 3.03 5.40
C LEU A 29 -4.86 2.73 3.99
N LEU A 30 -4.57 1.56 3.43
CA LEU A 30 -5.11 1.14 2.13
C LEU A 30 -6.64 0.98 2.17
N ALA A 31 -7.21 0.54 3.30
CA ALA A 31 -8.65 0.49 3.49
C ALA A 31 -9.27 1.89 3.46
N GLN A 32 -8.64 2.86 4.14
CA GLN A 32 -9.07 4.26 4.14
C GLN A 32 -8.98 4.90 2.74
N GLN A 33 -8.00 4.50 1.92
CA GLN A 33 -7.86 4.95 0.54
C GLN A 33 -8.78 4.21 -0.45
N GLY A 34 -9.46 3.14 -0.02
CA GLY A 34 -10.30 2.29 -0.89
C GLY A 34 -9.50 1.35 -1.80
N THR A 35 -8.20 1.19 -1.57
CA THR A 35 -7.27 0.41 -2.40
C THR A 35 -6.92 -0.95 -1.81
N LEU A 36 -7.39 -1.28 -0.59
CA LEU A 36 -7.09 -2.56 0.08
C LEU A 36 -7.36 -3.81 -0.79
N LYS A 37 -8.41 -3.78 -1.61
CA LYS A 37 -8.77 -4.90 -2.50
C LYS A 37 -7.69 -5.20 -3.56
N ALA A 38 -6.78 -4.26 -3.83
CA ALA A 38 -5.64 -4.44 -4.73
C ALA A 38 -4.59 -5.40 -4.19
N LEU A 39 -4.61 -5.72 -2.88
CA LEU A 39 -3.70 -6.71 -2.30
C LEU A 39 -4.08 -8.16 -2.67
N ARG A 40 -5.19 -8.37 -3.38
CA ARG A 40 -5.59 -9.70 -3.84
C ARG A 40 -4.71 -10.09 -5.02
N SER A 41 -4.32 -11.37 -5.08
CA SER A 41 -3.53 -11.90 -6.19
C SER A 41 -4.31 -12.04 -7.51
N THR A 42 -5.63 -11.82 -7.49
CA THR A 42 -6.48 -12.01 -8.66
C THR A 42 -7.46 -10.85 -8.77
N GLU A 43 -7.58 -10.34 -9.99
CA GLU A 43 -8.56 -9.33 -10.34
C GLU A 43 -9.99 -9.85 -10.08
N PRO A 44 -10.87 -9.04 -9.45
CA PRO A 44 -12.27 -9.38 -9.33
C PRO A 44 -12.93 -9.45 -10.72
N ALA A 45 -13.69 -10.52 -11.01
CA ALA A 45 -14.37 -10.70 -12.30
C ALA A 45 -15.37 -9.59 -12.72
N SER A 46 -15.71 -8.69 -11.79
CA SER A 46 -16.59 -7.54 -12.02
C SER A 46 -15.84 -6.22 -12.18
N MET A 47 -14.51 -6.23 -12.22
CA MET A 47 -13.65 -5.06 -12.40
C MET A 47 -13.17 -5.00 -13.85
N GLU A 48 -12.93 -3.79 -14.34
CA GLU A 48 -12.26 -3.58 -15.63
C GLU A 48 -10.74 -3.54 -15.41
N ASP A 49 -9.98 -4.17 -16.31
CA ASP A 49 -8.52 -4.33 -16.22
C ASP A 49 -7.79 -3.01 -15.93
N ASP A 50 -8.13 -1.92 -16.64
CA ASP A 50 -7.51 -0.59 -16.44
C ASP A 50 -7.76 -0.04 -15.02
N ASN A 51 -8.95 -0.27 -14.48
CA ASN A 51 -9.30 0.14 -13.12
C ASN A 51 -8.60 -0.73 -12.07
N TRP A 52 -8.35 -2.00 -12.39
CA TRP A 52 -7.59 -2.90 -11.53
C TRP A 52 -6.10 -2.55 -11.51
N GLU A 53 -5.49 -2.27 -12.66
CA GLU A 53 -4.10 -1.82 -12.75
C GLU A 53 -3.89 -0.52 -11.98
N GLU A 54 -4.74 0.49 -12.20
CA GLU A 54 -4.65 1.77 -11.49
C GLU A 54 -4.76 1.58 -9.97
N LEU A 55 -5.63 0.67 -9.53
CA LEU A 55 -5.80 0.36 -8.12
C LEU A 55 -4.55 -0.30 -7.52
N GLN A 56 -3.92 -1.23 -8.23
CA GLN A 56 -2.66 -1.84 -7.84
C GLN A 56 -1.52 -0.81 -7.80
N GLN A 57 -1.41 0.06 -8.81
CA GLN A 57 -0.42 1.13 -8.83
C GLN A 57 -0.56 2.06 -7.62
N ARG A 58 -1.80 2.43 -7.26
CA ARG A 58 -2.08 3.24 -6.06
C ARG A 58 -1.70 2.51 -4.77
N ALA A 59 -2.06 1.24 -4.63
CA ALA A 59 -1.70 0.45 -3.44
C ALA A 59 -0.17 0.30 -3.30
N ASN A 60 0.52 -0.04 -4.39
CA ASN A 60 1.98 -0.14 -4.44
C ASN A 60 2.66 1.20 -4.12
N GLY A 61 2.13 2.30 -4.65
CA GLY A 61 2.57 3.65 -4.31
C GLY A 61 2.49 3.91 -2.80
N THR A 62 1.35 3.61 -2.18
CA THR A 62 1.16 3.79 -0.74
C THR A 62 2.10 2.90 0.08
N ILE A 63 2.28 1.63 -0.29
CA ILE A 63 3.21 0.73 0.41
C ILE A 63 4.64 1.27 0.34
N ARG A 64 5.11 1.67 -0.84
CA ARG A 64 6.46 2.26 -1.03
C ARG A 64 6.65 3.53 -0.20
N LEU A 65 5.62 4.38 -0.10
CA LEU A 65 5.66 5.58 0.76
C LEU A 65 5.75 5.25 2.26
N CYS A 66 5.32 4.06 2.66
CA CYS A 66 5.40 3.55 4.04
C CYS A 66 6.71 2.78 4.31
N LEU A 67 7.64 2.72 3.36
CA LEU A 67 8.96 2.11 3.53
C LEU A 67 10.03 3.20 3.72
N ALA A 68 11.06 2.87 4.50
CA ALA A 68 12.29 3.67 4.53
C ALA A 68 13.01 3.54 3.19
N ASP A 69 13.74 4.58 2.81
CA ASP A 69 14.37 4.66 1.48
C ASP A 69 15.33 3.49 1.24
N GLU A 70 16.04 3.04 2.28
CA GLU A 70 16.93 1.88 2.25
C GLU A 70 16.21 0.56 1.92
N ILE A 71 14.98 0.37 2.40
CA ILE A 71 14.15 -0.80 2.07
C ILE A 71 13.53 -0.61 0.68
N MET A 72 13.10 0.61 0.36
CA MET A 72 12.51 0.94 -0.93
C MET A 72 13.44 0.60 -2.10
N TYR A 73 14.75 0.87 -1.97
CA TYR A 73 15.74 0.51 -2.99
C TYR A 73 15.77 -0.98 -3.33
N HIS A 74 15.44 -1.85 -2.38
CA HIS A 74 15.39 -3.29 -2.61
C HIS A 74 14.08 -3.78 -3.25
N VAL A 75 13.00 -3.01 -3.13
CA VAL A 75 11.65 -3.42 -3.58
C VAL A 75 11.09 -2.59 -4.72
N MET A 76 11.82 -1.56 -5.18
CA MET A 76 11.30 -0.61 -6.18
C MET A 76 11.00 -1.25 -7.54
N ASP A 77 11.68 -2.35 -7.86
CA ASP A 77 11.48 -3.10 -9.12
C ASP A 77 10.38 -4.17 -9.01
N LEU A 78 9.81 -4.40 -7.82
CA LEU A 78 8.70 -5.33 -7.61
C LEU A 78 7.40 -4.69 -8.10
N THR A 79 6.74 -5.34 -9.05
CA THR A 79 5.56 -4.82 -9.74
C THR A 79 4.25 -5.33 -9.14
N SER A 80 4.29 -6.41 -8.34
CA SER A 80 3.10 -6.98 -7.70
C SER A 80 3.04 -6.70 -6.19
N PRO A 81 1.88 -6.25 -5.66
CA PRO A 81 1.69 -6.04 -4.23
C PRO A 81 1.86 -7.31 -3.37
N GLY A 82 1.73 -8.51 -3.97
CA GLY A 82 1.92 -9.78 -3.29
C GLY A 82 3.39 -10.23 -3.15
N GLU A 83 4.30 -9.53 -3.81
CA GLU A 83 5.75 -9.81 -3.78
C GLU A 83 6.51 -8.89 -2.81
N ILE A 84 5.85 -7.86 -2.27
CA ILE A 84 6.36 -6.95 -1.22
C ILE A 84 5.99 -7.50 0.16
#